data_AF-D8U175-F1
#
_entry.id   AF-D8U175-F1
#
_cell.length_a   1.000
_cell.length_b   1.000
_cell.length_c   1.000
_cell.angle_alpha   90.00
_cell.angle_beta   90.00
_cell.angle_gamma   90.00
#
_symmetry.space_group_name_H-M   'P 1'
#
loop_
_entity.id
_entity.type
_entity.pdbx_description
1 polymer ?
#
loop_
_entity_poly.entity_id
_entity_poly.type
_entity_poly.pdbx_seq_one_letter_code
_entity_poly.pdbx_strand_id
1 'polypeptide(L)'
;MISLGAGSLKAASIKTGLVPERILQAHCKALKSRGFSKDSGAQVKRGDSAICNFLTAEKDGFLSNNAKLLSRRGWAVPEAKAKLARWTYEVGELKPHEVDIRVTHNGLCHTDMHMRDNDWGVSAFPFIPGHEVVGEVVAVGSDVTGLRPGDRAGVGWISNSCRVCANCRRGEENICEKGYTGLIVMGNHGGFQDVCRVNADFVYQIPDGLDSAHAAPLLCAGITVYSPLRAHIKHPNTRVAVFGVGGLGHLALQYAHKMGAEVTAISGHQDKEDETRRMGADHFAVWGRDNQKLYGSFGILINTVSADVDTAELMRLLAVDGTLVQVGIPGGGAVMHLPLQDLVFGQKHVVGSIVGGRADMQEMLNFSAVHGVKPLVETWPLSKVNEAMQHVVEGKARYRVVLTSDWQ
;
A
#
# COMPACT_ATOMS: atom_id res chain seq x y z
N MET A 1 -15.29 -65.73 -26.91
CA MET A 1 -15.85 -65.81 -25.55
C MET A 1 -14.73 -65.35 -24.63
N ILE A 2 -14.74 -64.19 -23.98
CA ILE A 2 -15.78 -63.51 -23.19
C ILE A 2 -15.72 -62.00 -23.47
N SER A 3 -16.89 -61.36 -23.59
CA SER A 3 -17.04 -59.91 -23.67
C SER A 3 -16.72 -59.24 -22.33
N LEU A 4 -15.92 -58.18 -22.33
CA LEU A 4 -15.91 -57.20 -21.25
C LEU A 4 -16.41 -55.87 -21.81
N GLY A 5 -17.63 -55.53 -21.40
CA GLY A 5 -18.41 -54.41 -21.90
C GLY A 5 -17.91 -53.05 -21.43
N ALA A 6 -18.47 -52.02 -22.06
CA ALA A 6 -18.20 -50.58 -21.93
C ALA A 6 -18.50 -49.97 -20.53
N GLY A 7 -18.47 -50.76 -19.45
CA GLY A 7 -18.82 -50.34 -18.09
C GLY A 7 -17.64 -49.89 -17.22
N SER A 8 -16.39 -50.16 -17.58
CA SER A 8 -15.23 -49.91 -16.70
C SER A 8 -14.66 -48.49 -16.74
N LEU A 9 -15.10 -47.63 -17.67
CA LEU A 9 -14.63 -46.25 -17.79
C LEU A 9 -15.41 -45.23 -16.94
N LYS A 10 -16.54 -45.63 -16.33
CA LYS A 10 -17.32 -44.74 -15.45
C LYS A 10 -16.89 -44.74 -13.99
N ALA A 11 -16.04 -45.69 -13.56
CA ALA A 11 -15.66 -45.80 -12.15
C ALA A 11 -14.34 -45.06 -11.79
N ALA A 12 -13.53 -44.66 -12.77
CA ALA A 12 -12.23 -44.04 -12.51
C ALA A 12 -12.26 -42.50 -12.46
N SER A 13 -13.38 -41.84 -12.83
CA SER A 13 -13.43 -40.38 -12.97
C SER A 13 -13.98 -39.62 -11.76
N ILE A 14 -14.22 -40.26 -10.62
CA ILE A 14 -14.95 -39.61 -9.50
C ILE A 14 -14.08 -39.32 -8.26
N LYS A 15 -12.80 -39.70 -8.18
CA LYS A 15 -12.04 -39.47 -6.93
C LYS A 15 -10.66 -38.82 -6.96
N THR A 16 -10.01 -38.53 -8.10
CA THR A 16 -8.69 -37.85 -8.07
C THR A 16 -8.37 -36.87 -9.22
N GLY A 17 -9.28 -36.62 -10.17
CA GLY A 17 -9.12 -35.54 -11.16
C GLY A 17 -7.88 -35.57 -12.08
N LEU A 18 -7.06 -36.62 -12.05
CA LEU A 18 -5.83 -36.73 -12.86
C LEU A 18 -5.71 -38.15 -13.44
N VAL A 19 -5.63 -38.24 -14.77
CA VAL A 19 -5.28 -39.49 -15.48
C VAL A 19 -3.75 -39.63 -15.46
N PRO A 20 -3.18 -40.78 -15.03
CA PRO A 20 -1.74 -40.97 -15.01
C PRO A 20 -1.08 -40.76 -16.39
N GLU A 21 0.02 -40.00 -16.42
CA GLU A 21 0.76 -39.61 -17.63
C GLU A 21 1.12 -40.80 -18.54
N ARG A 22 1.45 -41.96 -17.95
CA ARG A 22 1.77 -43.20 -18.69
C ARG A 22 0.60 -43.71 -19.53
N ILE A 23 -0.65 -43.50 -19.10
CA ILE A 23 -1.86 -43.90 -19.82
C ILE A 23 -2.10 -42.96 -21.00
N LEU A 24 -1.87 -41.66 -20.82
CA LEU A 24 -1.95 -40.64 -21.87
C LEU A 24 -0.90 -40.84 -22.97
N GLN A 25 0.34 -41.13 -22.57
CA GLN A 25 1.43 -41.42 -23.51
C GLN A 25 1.17 -42.70 -24.33
N ALA A 26 0.64 -43.75 -23.70
CA ALA A 26 0.24 -44.98 -24.40
C ALA A 26 -0.89 -44.71 -25.42
N HIS A 27 -1.85 -43.85 -25.08
CA HIS A 27 -2.97 -43.48 -25.94
C HIS A 27 -2.51 -42.66 -27.17
N CYS A 28 -1.67 -41.62 -27.00
CA CYS A 28 -1.14 -40.86 -28.13
C CYS A 28 -0.18 -41.70 -29.03
N LYS A 29 0.56 -42.67 -28.46
CA LYS A 29 1.38 -43.60 -29.25
C LYS A 29 0.53 -44.56 -30.11
N ALA A 30 -0.61 -45.00 -29.59
CA ALA A 30 -1.59 -45.83 -30.32
C ALA A 30 -2.34 -45.05 -31.42
N LEU A 31 -2.54 -43.74 -31.27
CA LEU A 31 -3.14 -42.91 -32.31
C LEU A 31 -2.16 -42.61 -33.45
N LYS A 32 -0.87 -42.37 -33.15
CA LYS A 32 0.17 -42.16 -34.17
C LYS A 32 0.44 -43.40 -35.02
N SER A 33 0.40 -44.61 -34.44
CA SER A 33 0.55 -45.86 -35.20
C SER A 33 -0.66 -46.18 -36.11
N ARG A 34 -1.77 -45.45 -35.95
CA ARG A 34 -2.98 -45.54 -36.79
C ARG A 34 -3.05 -44.46 -37.89
N GLY A 35 -1.95 -43.71 -38.13
CA GLY A 35 -1.82 -42.83 -39.29
C GLY A 35 -2.37 -41.41 -39.11
N PHE A 36 -2.68 -40.97 -37.89
CA PHE A 36 -3.14 -39.60 -37.65
C PHE A 36 -1.95 -38.63 -37.58
N SER A 37 -1.76 -37.83 -38.63
CA SER A 37 -0.81 -36.70 -38.69
C SER A 37 -1.57 -35.37 -38.84
N LYS A 38 -0.88 -34.26 -38.53
CA LYS A 38 -1.40 -32.89 -38.47
C LYS A 38 -2.08 -32.40 -39.76
N ASP A 39 -1.87 -33.09 -40.89
CA ASP A 39 -2.35 -32.70 -42.23
C ASP A 39 -3.38 -33.65 -42.86
N SER A 40 -3.96 -34.58 -42.07
CA SER A 40 -5.03 -35.45 -42.55
C SER A 40 -6.42 -34.91 -42.18
N GLY A 41 -7.21 -34.52 -43.18
CA GLY A 41 -8.58 -33.98 -43.05
C GLY A 41 -9.64 -34.97 -42.56
N ALA A 42 -9.32 -35.81 -41.57
CA ALA A 42 -10.26 -36.73 -40.94
C ALA A 42 -10.91 -36.08 -39.69
N GLN A 43 -12.24 -36.21 -39.56
CA GLN A 43 -12.99 -35.73 -38.39
C GLN A 43 -12.58 -36.49 -37.12
N VAL A 44 -11.67 -35.91 -36.34
CA VAL A 44 -11.34 -36.36 -34.99
C VAL A 44 -12.36 -35.78 -34.01
N LYS A 45 -12.90 -36.60 -33.10
CA LYS A 45 -13.79 -36.12 -32.03
C LYS A 45 -13.04 -35.09 -31.17
N ARG A 46 -13.66 -33.93 -30.90
CA ARG A 46 -13.06 -32.74 -30.24
C ARG A 46 -12.22 -32.98 -28.97
N GLY A 47 -12.40 -34.11 -28.27
CA GLY A 47 -11.62 -34.45 -27.08
C GLY A 47 -10.21 -34.96 -27.36
N ASP A 48 -9.99 -35.69 -28.46
CA ASP A 48 -8.74 -36.42 -28.68
C ASP A 48 -7.64 -35.53 -29.30
N SER A 49 -8.01 -34.49 -30.06
CA SER A 49 -7.05 -33.51 -30.59
C SER A 49 -6.56 -32.53 -29.52
N ALA A 50 -7.39 -32.22 -28.51
CA ALA A 50 -7.04 -31.30 -27.42
C ALA A 50 -5.92 -31.88 -26.54
N ILE A 51 -5.97 -33.18 -26.27
CA ILE A 51 -5.01 -33.89 -25.40
C ILE A 51 -3.62 -33.98 -26.06
N CYS A 52 -3.55 -34.31 -27.35
CA CYS A 52 -2.26 -34.44 -28.03
C CYS A 52 -1.66 -33.04 -28.38
N ASN A 53 -2.49 -31.99 -28.53
CA ASN A 53 -2.02 -30.60 -28.63
C ASN A 53 -1.44 -30.07 -27.30
N PHE A 54 -2.01 -30.48 -26.16
CA PHE A 54 -1.50 -30.14 -24.82
C PHE A 54 -0.06 -30.66 -24.60
N LEU A 55 0.23 -31.88 -25.07
CA LEU A 55 1.55 -32.52 -24.92
C LEU A 55 2.60 -32.03 -25.94
N THR A 56 2.20 -31.46 -27.07
CA THR A 56 3.14 -30.83 -28.02
C THR A 56 3.45 -29.38 -27.68
N ALA A 57 2.55 -28.68 -27.00
CA ALA A 57 2.80 -27.30 -26.52
C ALA A 57 3.82 -27.25 -25.36
N GLU A 58 4.05 -28.36 -24.66
CA GLU A 58 5.05 -28.47 -23.59
C GLU A 58 6.50 -28.57 -24.08
N LYS A 59 6.77 -28.69 -25.39
CA LYS A 59 8.15 -28.84 -25.89
C LYS A 59 8.74 -27.65 -26.64
N ASP A 60 7.93 -26.70 -27.09
CA ASP A 60 8.42 -25.53 -27.81
C ASP A 60 7.92 -24.23 -27.14
N GLY A 61 8.69 -23.72 -26.18
CA GLY A 61 8.79 -22.26 -25.93
C GLY A 61 7.86 -21.59 -24.91
N PHE A 62 6.96 -22.28 -24.20
CA PHE A 62 6.07 -21.61 -23.23
C PHE A 62 6.40 -21.88 -21.74
N LEU A 63 7.29 -22.82 -21.43
CA LEU A 63 7.65 -23.20 -20.05
C LEU A 63 9.02 -22.69 -19.56
N SER A 64 9.72 -21.83 -20.31
CA SER A 64 11.03 -21.32 -19.90
C SER A 64 11.05 -19.95 -19.24
N ASN A 65 9.90 -19.29 -19.02
CA ASN A 65 9.86 -17.95 -18.39
C ASN A 65 9.18 -17.88 -17.01
N ASN A 66 8.60 -18.98 -16.48
CA ASN A 66 7.95 -18.97 -15.16
C ASN A 66 8.77 -19.62 -14.03
N ALA A 67 9.94 -20.18 -14.33
CA ALA A 67 10.86 -20.71 -13.33
C ALA A 67 12.05 -19.76 -13.15
N LYS A 68 11.94 -18.81 -12.21
CA LYS A 68 13.04 -18.27 -11.36
C LYS A 68 12.68 -16.92 -10.76
N LEU A 69 11.91 -16.95 -9.69
CA LEU A 69 11.85 -15.88 -8.70
C LEU A 69 11.48 -16.49 -7.34
N LEU A 70 12.05 -17.66 -7.03
CA LEU A 70 11.97 -18.26 -5.70
C LEU A 70 12.93 -17.56 -4.75
N SER A 71 14.04 -16.99 -5.24
CA SER A 71 14.94 -16.20 -4.40
C SER A 71 14.57 -14.73 -4.42
N ARG A 72 14.69 -14.08 -3.26
CA ARG A 72 14.46 -12.65 -3.04
C ARG A 72 15.67 -12.04 -2.36
N ARG A 73 15.99 -10.79 -2.71
CA ARG A 73 17.07 -10.03 -2.08
C ARG A 73 16.50 -8.75 -1.50
N GLY A 74 16.83 -8.47 -0.24
CA GLY A 74 16.35 -7.27 0.43
C GLY A 74 17.28 -6.77 1.51
N TRP A 75 16.90 -5.65 2.11
CA TRP A 75 17.52 -5.07 3.29
C TRP A 75 16.65 -5.41 4.48
N ALA A 76 17.10 -6.36 5.29
CA ALA A 76 16.37 -6.86 6.43
C ALA A 76 16.97 -6.35 7.74
N VAL A 77 16.10 -6.16 8.72
CA VAL A 77 16.43 -5.97 10.12
C VAL A 77 16.56 -7.38 10.73
N PRO A 78 17.74 -7.79 11.22
CA PRO A 78 17.93 -9.15 11.75
C PRO A 78 17.31 -9.34 13.14
N GLU A 79 17.25 -8.28 13.94
CA GLU A 79 16.67 -8.24 15.30
C GLU A 79 16.28 -6.80 15.65
N ALA A 80 15.44 -6.60 16.67
CA ALA A 80 14.96 -5.28 17.06
C ALA A 80 16.11 -4.28 17.25
N LYS A 81 15.96 -3.08 16.67
CA LYS A 81 16.93 -1.96 16.71
C LYS A 81 18.25 -2.19 15.96
N ALA A 82 18.44 -3.35 15.33
CA ALA A 82 19.61 -3.57 14.49
C ALA A 82 19.54 -2.73 13.20
N LYS A 83 20.71 -2.43 12.64
CA LYS A 83 20.82 -1.83 11.31
C LYS A 83 20.33 -2.82 10.26
N LEU A 84 19.80 -2.30 9.15
CA LEU A 84 19.42 -3.13 8.02
C LEU A 84 20.67 -3.70 7.36
N ALA A 85 20.64 -4.98 7.04
CA ALA A 85 21.68 -5.70 6.33
C ALA A 85 21.10 -6.41 5.11
N ARG A 86 21.94 -6.67 4.09
CA ARG A 86 21.51 -7.47 2.95
C ARG A 86 21.12 -8.87 3.41
N TRP A 87 20.00 -9.34 2.92
CA TRP A 87 19.46 -10.65 3.21
C TRP A 87 18.89 -11.27 1.93
N THR A 88 19.08 -12.58 1.79
CA THR A 88 18.54 -13.37 0.69
C THR A 88 17.73 -14.49 1.30
N TYR A 89 16.53 -14.70 0.76
CA TYR A 89 15.59 -15.68 1.26
C TYR A 89 14.78 -16.28 0.12
N GLU A 90 14.24 -17.47 0.36
CA GLU A 90 13.39 -18.14 -0.61
C GLU A 90 11.91 -17.88 -0.31
N VAL A 91 11.12 -17.69 -1.37
CA VAL A 91 9.67 -17.62 -1.38
C VAL A 91 9.10 -18.86 -2.05
N GLY A 92 7.89 -19.24 -1.68
CA GLY A 92 7.16 -20.31 -2.35
C GLY A 92 6.69 -19.94 -3.76
N GLU A 93 5.94 -20.83 -4.39
CA GLU A 93 5.27 -20.56 -5.65
C GLU A 93 4.29 -19.38 -5.52
N LEU A 94 4.10 -18.64 -6.63
CA LEU A 94 3.14 -17.55 -6.69
C LEU A 94 1.71 -18.10 -6.59
N LYS A 95 0.94 -17.64 -5.60
CA LYS A 95 -0.44 -18.12 -5.42
C LYS A 95 -1.42 -17.45 -6.39
N PRO A 96 -2.61 -18.03 -6.59
CA PRO A 96 -3.60 -17.54 -7.56
C PRO A 96 -3.99 -16.06 -7.45
N HIS A 97 -4.02 -15.49 -6.23
CA HIS A 97 -4.40 -14.09 -5.99
C HIS A 97 -3.21 -13.18 -5.66
N GLU A 98 -1.98 -13.66 -5.83
CA GLU A 98 -0.77 -12.89 -5.55
C GLU A 98 -0.20 -12.26 -6.83
N VAL A 99 0.53 -11.17 -6.66
CA VAL A 99 1.35 -10.57 -7.71
C VAL A 99 2.76 -10.34 -7.20
N ASP A 100 3.73 -10.44 -8.09
CA ASP A 100 5.11 -10.02 -7.85
C ASP A 100 5.33 -8.66 -8.50
N ILE A 101 5.78 -7.69 -7.70
CA ILE A 101 6.09 -6.34 -8.14
C ILE A 101 7.59 -6.13 -8.00
N ARG A 102 8.29 -5.92 -9.12
CA ARG A 102 9.68 -5.48 -9.12
C ARG A 102 9.73 -4.05 -8.61
N VAL A 103 10.33 -3.87 -7.43
CA VAL A 103 10.32 -2.58 -6.74
C VAL A 103 11.28 -1.63 -7.43
N THR A 104 10.79 -0.43 -7.74
CA THR A 104 11.59 0.66 -8.32
C THR A 104 11.80 1.79 -7.32
N HIS A 105 10.76 2.10 -6.54
CA HIS A 105 10.76 3.14 -5.55
C HIS A 105 10.07 2.65 -4.27
N ASN A 106 10.53 3.11 -3.12
CA ASN A 106 9.81 2.95 -1.85
C ASN A 106 9.95 4.22 -1.03
N GLY A 107 8.85 4.77 -0.52
CA GLY A 107 8.94 5.86 0.43
C GLY A 107 9.44 5.37 1.80
N LEU A 108 10.17 6.22 2.52
CA LEU A 108 10.68 5.93 3.85
C LEU A 108 9.92 6.76 4.89
N CYS A 109 9.32 6.08 5.86
CA CYS A 109 8.45 6.70 6.86
C CYS A 109 8.85 6.30 8.29
N HIS A 110 8.42 7.09 9.29
CA HIS A 110 8.65 6.79 10.72
C HIS A 110 8.11 5.43 11.14
N THR A 111 7.02 4.97 10.52
CA THR A 111 6.50 3.62 10.70
C THR A 111 7.56 2.54 10.43
N ASP A 112 8.43 2.71 9.43
CA ASP A 112 9.49 1.71 9.16
C ASP A 112 10.51 1.64 10.30
N MET A 113 10.81 2.77 10.94
CA MET A 113 11.68 2.82 12.13
C MET A 113 10.99 2.22 13.36
N HIS A 114 9.72 2.54 13.61
CA HIS A 114 8.96 1.91 14.71
C HIS A 114 8.88 0.39 14.56
N MET A 115 8.74 -0.11 13.32
CA MET A 115 8.77 -1.54 13.03
C MET A 115 10.16 -2.14 13.20
N ARG A 116 11.23 -1.48 12.72
CA ARG A 116 12.62 -1.90 12.97
C ARG A 116 12.95 -2.01 14.46
N ASP A 117 12.50 -1.03 15.24
CA ASP A 117 12.81 -0.93 16.68
C ASP A 117 11.85 -1.76 17.55
N ASN A 118 10.78 -2.28 16.93
CA ASN A 118 9.70 -3.05 17.54
C ASN A 118 8.97 -2.28 18.66
N ASP A 119 8.80 -0.97 18.49
CA ASP A 119 8.16 -0.09 19.48
C ASP A 119 6.72 -0.50 19.80
N TRP A 120 6.06 -1.17 18.85
CA TRP A 120 4.68 -1.65 18.99
C TRP A 120 4.59 -3.14 19.37
N GLY A 121 5.72 -3.85 19.48
CA GLY A 121 5.75 -5.26 19.88
C GLY A 121 5.16 -6.25 18.86
N VAL A 122 4.98 -5.85 17.60
CA VAL A 122 4.32 -6.65 16.54
C VAL A 122 5.27 -7.08 15.41
N SER A 123 6.55 -6.72 15.47
CA SER A 123 7.55 -7.07 14.45
C SER A 123 8.06 -8.50 14.63
N ALA A 124 8.22 -9.23 13.52
CA ALA A 124 8.77 -10.59 13.51
C ALA A 124 10.05 -10.62 12.67
N PHE A 125 11.21 -10.86 13.30
CA PHE A 125 12.53 -10.80 12.65
C PHE A 125 13.01 -12.18 12.16
N PRO A 126 13.84 -12.25 11.09
CA PRO A 126 14.30 -11.15 10.24
C PRO A 126 13.16 -10.54 9.42
N PHE A 127 13.19 -9.22 9.22
CA PHE A 127 12.08 -8.48 8.62
C PHE A 127 12.58 -7.39 7.66
N ILE A 128 11.95 -7.29 6.49
CA ILE A 128 12.23 -6.25 5.48
C ILE A 128 11.18 -5.13 5.60
N PRO A 129 11.56 -3.87 5.92
CA PRO A 129 10.62 -2.75 5.97
C PRO A 129 10.19 -2.21 4.59
N GLY A 130 9.42 -1.12 4.59
CA GLY A 130 8.95 -0.41 3.40
C GLY A 130 7.49 -0.71 3.07
N HIS A 131 6.62 0.28 3.22
CA HIS A 131 5.17 0.15 2.99
C HIS A 131 4.59 1.22 2.06
N GLU A 132 5.47 1.80 1.25
CA GLU A 132 5.18 2.86 0.28
C GLU A 132 5.73 2.44 -1.09
N VAL A 133 5.37 1.23 -1.55
CA VAL A 133 5.99 0.54 -2.69
C VAL A 133 5.47 1.09 -4.01
N VAL A 134 6.37 1.40 -4.96
CA VAL A 134 6.03 1.59 -6.37
C VAL A 134 6.96 0.78 -7.25
N GLY A 135 6.39 0.11 -8.25
CA GLY A 135 7.14 -0.77 -9.13
C GLY A 135 6.38 -1.19 -10.36
N GLU A 136 6.92 -2.21 -11.01
CA GLU A 136 6.33 -2.84 -12.20
C GLU A 136 5.90 -4.26 -11.84
N VAL A 137 4.68 -4.63 -12.23
CA VAL A 137 4.20 -6.01 -12.11
C VAL A 137 5.06 -6.90 -13.00
N VAL A 138 5.64 -7.97 -12.44
CA VAL A 138 6.47 -8.93 -13.20
C VAL A 138 5.85 -10.32 -13.27
N ALA A 139 4.95 -10.66 -12.36
CA ALA A 139 4.15 -11.88 -12.42
C ALA A 139 2.80 -11.69 -11.73
N VAL A 140 1.79 -12.43 -12.21
CA VAL A 140 0.43 -12.43 -11.66
C VAL A 140 -0.05 -13.87 -11.47
N GLY A 141 -0.76 -14.13 -10.37
CA GLY A 141 -1.42 -15.40 -10.14
C GLY A 141 -2.58 -15.66 -11.10
N SER A 142 -3.00 -16.92 -11.20
CA SER A 142 -4.03 -17.37 -12.15
C SER A 142 -5.40 -16.70 -12.01
N ASP A 143 -5.71 -16.20 -10.82
CA ASP A 143 -7.03 -15.65 -10.48
C ASP A 143 -7.00 -14.11 -10.41
N VAL A 144 -5.85 -13.50 -10.74
CA VAL A 144 -5.70 -12.04 -10.79
C VAL A 144 -6.35 -11.50 -12.06
N THR A 145 -7.33 -10.62 -11.88
CA THR A 145 -7.98 -9.89 -12.97
C THR A 145 -7.70 -8.40 -12.84
N GLY A 146 -7.30 -7.73 -13.92
CA GLY A 146 -7.10 -6.27 -13.94
C GLY A 146 -5.65 -5.79 -13.78
N LEU A 147 -4.71 -6.70 -13.56
CA LEU A 147 -3.26 -6.45 -13.59
C LEU A 147 -2.59 -7.42 -14.55
N ARG A 148 -1.53 -6.97 -15.22
CA ARG A 148 -0.67 -7.81 -16.08
C ARG A 148 0.79 -7.41 -15.91
N PRO A 149 1.74 -8.30 -16.26
CA PRO A 149 3.15 -7.94 -16.32
C PRO A 149 3.37 -6.68 -17.18
N GLY A 150 4.23 -5.78 -16.69
CA GLY A 150 4.49 -4.46 -17.28
C GLY A 150 3.62 -3.32 -16.73
N ASP A 151 2.55 -3.60 -16.00
CA ASP A 151 1.73 -2.55 -15.39
C ASP A 151 2.51 -1.85 -14.25
N ARG A 152 2.38 -0.52 -14.14
CA ARG A 152 2.94 0.26 -13.04
C ARG A 152 1.99 0.25 -11.85
N ALA A 153 2.49 -0.24 -10.72
CA ALA A 153 1.70 -0.58 -9.56
C ALA A 153 2.27 0.02 -8.26
N GLY A 154 1.37 0.34 -7.33
CA GLY A 154 1.68 0.80 -5.99
C GLY A 154 1.11 -0.12 -4.91
N VAL A 155 1.79 -0.21 -3.77
CA VAL A 155 1.31 -0.93 -2.58
C VAL A 155 1.53 -0.07 -1.35
N GLY A 156 0.45 0.15 -0.60
CA GLY A 156 0.47 0.89 0.66
C GLY A 156 0.59 0.00 1.90
N TRP A 157 0.12 0.52 3.03
CA TRP A 157 0.16 -0.16 4.32
C TRP A 157 -0.66 -1.45 4.38
N ILE A 158 -1.85 -1.52 3.77
CA ILE A 158 -2.75 -2.67 3.93
C ILE A 158 -2.45 -3.72 2.86
N SER A 159 -2.30 -4.98 3.26
CA SER A 159 -2.03 -6.12 2.38
C SER A 159 -3.12 -7.18 2.38
N ASN A 160 -4.03 -7.17 3.37
CA ASN A 160 -5.13 -8.12 3.45
C ASN A 160 -6.29 -7.62 4.32
N SER A 161 -7.50 -8.18 4.11
CA SER A 161 -8.68 -7.97 4.97
C SER A 161 -9.63 -9.17 4.87
N CYS A 162 -10.75 -9.13 5.61
CA CYS A 162 -11.73 -10.22 5.53
C CYS A 162 -12.60 -10.19 4.26
N ARG A 163 -12.64 -9.07 3.52
CA ARG A 163 -13.41 -8.84 2.29
C ARG A 163 -14.94 -8.99 2.38
N VAL A 164 -15.48 -9.42 3.52
CA VAL A 164 -16.89 -9.81 3.65
C VAL A 164 -17.71 -8.97 4.62
N CYS A 165 -17.08 -8.24 5.54
CA CYS A 165 -17.79 -7.38 6.51
C CYS A 165 -18.32 -6.10 5.84
N ALA A 166 -19.16 -5.33 6.56
CA ALA A 166 -19.79 -4.14 5.98
C ALA A 166 -18.75 -3.11 5.50
N ASN A 167 -17.73 -2.84 6.32
CA ASN A 167 -16.67 -1.89 5.98
C ASN A 167 -15.87 -2.35 4.74
N CYS A 168 -15.48 -3.62 4.66
CA CYS A 168 -14.78 -4.15 3.49
C CYS A 168 -15.61 -4.04 2.21
N ARG A 169 -16.93 -4.28 2.28
CA ARG A 169 -17.83 -4.14 1.11
C ARG A 169 -17.99 -2.70 0.63
N ARG A 170 -17.71 -1.71 1.49
CA ARG A 170 -17.68 -0.28 1.14
C ARG A 170 -16.29 0.18 0.64
N GLY A 171 -15.30 -0.72 0.58
CA GLY A 171 -13.93 -0.36 0.23
C GLY A 171 -13.18 0.34 1.36
N GLU A 172 -13.57 0.10 2.63
CA GLU A 172 -12.96 0.64 3.86
C GLU A 172 -12.25 -0.48 4.63
N GLU A 173 -11.35 -1.19 3.97
CA GLU A 173 -10.62 -2.31 4.55
C GLU A 173 -9.72 -1.90 5.73
N ASN A 174 -9.32 -0.63 5.80
CA ASN A 174 -8.55 -0.04 6.91
C ASN A 174 -9.25 -0.13 8.26
N ILE A 175 -10.57 -0.28 8.28
CA ILE A 175 -11.38 -0.44 9.49
C ILE A 175 -12.18 -1.76 9.45
N CYS A 176 -11.62 -2.80 8.83
CA CYS A 176 -12.22 -4.14 8.79
C CYS A 176 -12.63 -4.63 10.19
N GLU A 177 -13.89 -5.05 10.35
CA GLU A 177 -14.45 -5.55 11.63
C GLU A 177 -13.73 -6.80 12.16
N LYS A 178 -13.11 -7.58 11.27
CA LYS A 178 -12.31 -8.77 11.62
C LYS A 178 -10.81 -8.49 11.67
N GLY A 179 -10.41 -7.21 11.60
CA GLY A 179 -9.03 -6.79 11.46
C GLY A 179 -8.52 -6.85 10.01
N TYR A 180 -7.58 -5.98 9.69
CA TYR A 180 -6.81 -6.02 8.44
C TYR A 180 -5.39 -6.52 8.73
N THR A 181 -4.66 -6.88 7.68
CA THR A 181 -3.22 -7.20 7.75
C THR A 181 -2.43 -6.08 7.09
N GLY A 182 -1.42 -5.57 7.78
CA GLY A 182 -0.45 -4.63 7.20
C GLY A 182 0.57 -5.34 6.30
N LEU A 183 1.23 -4.60 5.41
CA LEU A 183 2.26 -5.13 4.53
C LEU A 183 3.49 -5.56 5.30
N ILE A 184 3.80 -4.84 6.38
CA ILE A 184 5.03 -5.04 7.14
C ILE A 184 4.78 -5.57 8.57
N VAL A 185 3.71 -6.31 8.79
CA VAL A 185 3.37 -6.95 10.08
C VAL A 185 3.27 -8.46 9.94
N MET A 186 3.22 -9.18 11.07
CA MET A 186 2.91 -10.62 11.12
C MET A 186 3.86 -11.49 10.26
N GLY A 187 5.13 -11.11 10.16
CA GLY A 187 6.14 -11.83 9.38
C GLY A 187 6.15 -11.54 7.88
N ASN A 188 5.29 -10.63 7.40
CA ASN A 188 5.35 -10.17 6.02
C ASN A 188 6.57 -9.27 5.76
N HIS A 189 6.98 -9.18 4.50
CA HIS A 189 8.14 -8.39 4.05
C HIS A 189 7.69 -7.27 3.11
N GLY A 190 8.16 -6.06 3.40
CA GLY A 190 7.84 -4.82 2.70
C GLY A 190 8.64 -4.61 1.42
N GLY A 191 8.81 -3.35 0.99
CA GLY A 191 9.38 -3.02 -0.30
C GLY A 191 10.88 -2.70 -0.31
N PHE A 192 11.62 -2.82 0.79
CA PHE A 192 13.09 -2.65 0.78
C PHE A 192 13.80 -3.88 0.19
N GLN A 193 13.33 -4.36 -0.96
CA GLN A 193 13.76 -5.57 -1.65
C GLN A 193 13.66 -5.43 -3.17
N ASP A 194 14.13 -6.43 -3.90
CA ASP A 194 14.09 -6.45 -5.37
C ASP A 194 12.68 -6.71 -5.91
N VAL A 195 11.95 -7.66 -5.31
CA VAL A 195 10.58 -8.01 -5.70
C VAL A 195 9.69 -8.16 -4.47
N CYS A 196 8.62 -7.38 -4.39
CA CYS A 196 7.63 -7.45 -3.32
C CYS A 196 6.43 -8.28 -3.79
N ARG A 197 6.10 -9.36 -3.05
CA ARG A 197 4.92 -10.20 -3.32
C ARG A 197 3.75 -9.79 -2.45
N VAL A 198 2.60 -9.53 -3.07
CA VAL A 198 1.41 -9.02 -2.36
C VAL A 198 0.13 -9.60 -2.94
N ASN A 199 -0.97 -9.49 -2.19
CA ASN A 199 -2.28 -9.83 -2.71
C ASN A 199 -2.76 -8.77 -3.71
N ALA A 200 -3.23 -9.20 -4.88
CA ALA A 200 -3.61 -8.32 -5.99
C ALA A 200 -4.70 -7.30 -5.64
N ASP A 201 -5.58 -7.62 -4.69
CA ASP A 201 -6.66 -6.74 -4.27
C ASP A 201 -6.16 -5.43 -3.67
N PHE A 202 -4.94 -5.40 -3.12
CA PHE A 202 -4.35 -4.24 -2.43
C PHE A 202 -3.25 -3.56 -3.24
N VAL A 203 -3.28 -3.79 -4.56
CA VAL A 203 -2.38 -3.17 -5.51
C VAL A 203 -3.12 -2.07 -6.25
N TYR A 204 -2.52 -0.88 -6.27
CA TYR A 204 -3.12 0.33 -6.82
C TYR A 204 -2.45 0.69 -8.14
N GLN A 205 -3.22 1.15 -9.10
CA GLN A 205 -2.67 1.66 -10.36
C GLN A 205 -2.10 3.06 -10.12
N ILE A 206 -0.85 3.29 -10.54
CA ILE A 206 -0.22 4.62 -10.43
C ILE A 206 -0.53 5.42 -11.71
N PRO A 207 -1.32 6.50 -11.64
CA PRO A 207 -1.75 7.26 -12.83
C PRO A 207 -0.57 7.88 -13.58
N ASP A 208 -0.61 7.90 -14.92
CA ASP A 208 0.50 8.34 -15.78
C ASP A 208 1.07 9.72 -15.42
N GLY A 209 0.23 10.67 -15.01
CA GLY A 209 0.63 12.03 -14.60
C GLY A 209 1.35 12.13 -13.25
N LEU A 210 1.55 11.01 -12.56
CA LEU A 210 2.19 10.92 -11.26
C LEU A 210 3.46 10.06 -11.32
N ASP A 211 4.61 10.70 -11.18
CA ASP A 211 5.91 10.01 -11.20
C ASP A 211 6.05 9.06 -10.01
N SER A 212 6.76 7.95 -10.18
CA SER A 212 6.91 6.91 -9.15
C SER A 212 7.49 7.43 -7.83
N ALA A 213 8.47 8.35 -7.89
CA ALA A 213 9.04 8.96 -6.70
C ALA A 213 8.02 9.82 -5.93
N HIS A 214 7.13 10.50 -6.65
CA HIS A 214 6.04 11.27 -6.03
C HIS A 214 4.90 10.39 -5.56
N ALA A 215 4.60 9.29 -6.26
CA ALA A 215 3.53 8.36 -5.91
C ALA A 215 3.82 7.59 -4.62
N ALA A 216 5.07 7.17 -4.40
CA ALA A 216 5.43 6.31 -3.27
C ALA A 216 4.98 6.88 -1.91
N PRO A 217 5.31 8.14 -1.53
CA PRO A 217 4.84 8.71 -0.26
C PRO A 217 3.33 8.88 -0.14
N LEU A 218 2.60 8.95 -1.26
CA LEU A 218 1.15 9.11 -1.23
C LEU A 218 0.44 7.86 -0.71
N LEU A 219 1.04 6.68 -0.90
CA LEU A 219 0.51 5.38 -0.47
C LEU A 219 0.46 5.21 1.07
N CYS A 220 1.03 6.16 1.82
CA CYS A 220 0.93 6.22 3.27
C CYS A 220 0.62 7.65 3.74
N ALA A 221 1.56 8.59 3.60
CA ALA A 221 1.37 9.95 4.09
C ALA A 221 0.22 10.66 3.36
N GLY A 222 0.11 10.47 2.03
CA GLY A 222 -0.95 11.06 1.23
C GLY A 222 -2.33 10.58 1.63
N ILE A 223 -2.57 9.27 1.62
CA ILE A 223 -3.87 8.70 1.99
C ILE A 223 -4.28 9.04 3.43
N THR A 224 -3.32 9.06 4.36
CA THR A 224 -3.56 9.33 5.79
C THR A 224 -4.17 10.70 6.03
N VAL A 225 -3.76 11.71 5.25
CA VAL A 225 -4.35 13.06 5.35
C VAL A 225 -5.51 13.24 4.37
N TYR A 226 -5.49 12.58 3.21
CA TYR A 226 -6.56 12.68 2.21
C TYR A 226 -7.89 12.14 2.74
N SER A 227 -7.92 10.92 3.27
CA SER A 227 -9.16 10.26 3.70
C SER A 227 -9.95 11.10 4.72
N PRO A 228 -9.37 11.61 5.83
CA PRO A 228 -10.12 12.44 6.75
C PRO A 228 -10.46 13.83 6.17
N LEU A 229 -9.57 14.45 5.37
CA LEU A 229 -9.91 15.74 4.73
C LEU A 229 -11.11 15.58 3.78
N ARG A 230 -11.11 14.54 2.94
CA ARG A 230 -12.22 14.18 2.07
C ARG A 230 -13.49 13.84 2.87
N ALA A 231 -13.35 13.20 4.02
CA ALA A 231 -14.48 12.85 4.87
C ALA A 231 -15.11 14.06 5.60
N HIS A 232 -14.33 15.10 5.92
CA HIS A 232 -14.79 16.21 6.75
C HIS A 232 -14.96 17.55 6.00
N ILE A 233 -14.24 17.80 4.91
CA ILE A 233 -14.46 18.99 4.06
C ILE A 233 -15.73 18.77 3.24
N LYS A 234 -16.86 19.32 3.71
CA LYS A 234 -18.17 19.18 3.05
C LYS A 234 -18.51 20.31 2.09
N HIS A 235 -17.91 21.49 2.30
CA HIS A 235 -18.20 22.69 1.53
C HIS A 235 -16.91 23.48 1.24
N PRO A 236 -16.84 24.18 0.09
CA PRO A 236 -15.77 25.15 -0.16
C PRO A 236 -15.68 26.18 0.96
N ASN A 237 -14.50 26.76 1.17
CA ASN A 237 -14.16 27.71 2.21
C ASN A 237 -14.31 27.17 3.64
N THR A 238 -14.38 25.85 3.83
CA THR A 238 -14.20 25.24 5.16
C THR A 238 -12.86 25.70 5.71
N ARG A 239 -12.83 26.30 6.91
CA ARG A 239 -11.58 26.74 7.56
C ARG A 239 -10.86 25.54 8.15
N VAL A 240 -9.74 25.16 7.54
CA VAL A 240 -8.91 24.01 7.90
C VAL A 240 -7.60 24.50 8.49
N ALA A 241 -7.29 24.08 9.71
CA ALA A 241 -5.97 24.22 10.29
C ALA A 241 -5.17 22.93 10.16
N VAL A 242 -3.94 23.03 9.65
CA VAL A 242 -2.98 21.93 9.63
C VAL A 242 -1.95 22.18 10.71
N PHE A 243 -1.99 21.38 11.77
CA PHE A 243 -1.05 21.48 12.88
C PHE A 243 0.13 20.52 12.69
N GLY A 244 1.32 21.10 12.64
CA GLY A 244 2.56 20.42 12.26
C GLY A 244 2.75 20.41 10.75
N VAL A 245 3.85 20.97 10.25
CA VAL A 245 4.21 20.95 8.83
C VAL A 245 5.46 20.10 8.66
N GLY A 246 5.23 18.80 8.53
CA GLY A 246 6.23 17.75 8.27
C GLY A 246 5.81 16.87 7.08
N GLY A 247 6.19 15.59 7.11
CA GLY A 247 5.87 14.63 6.04
C GLY A 247 4.37 14.47 5.74
N LEU A 248 3.50 14.56 6.74
CA LEU A 248 2.04 14.53 6.55
C LEU A 248 1.49 15.94 6.30
N GLY A 249 1.87 16.91 7.14
CA GLY A 249 1.34 18.27 7.10
C GLY A 249 1.51 18.97 5.75
N HIS A 250 2.65 18.83 5.08
CA HIS A 250 2.86 19.47 3.78
C HIS A 250 1.92 18.92 2.67
N LEU A 251 1.49 17.66 2.78
CA LEU A 251 0.47 17.08 1.90
C LEU A 251 -0.93 17.52 2.33
N ALA A 252 -1.20 17.60 3.64
CA ALA A 252 -2.48 18.06 4.15
C ALA A 252 -2.80 19.49 3.69
N LEU A 253 -1.81 20.40 3.67
CA LEU A 253 -1.94 21.75 3.12
C LEU A 253 -2.39 21.71 1.65
N GLN A 254 -1.68 20.92 0.83
CA GLN A 254 -1.98 20.80 -0.59
C GLN A 254 -3.37 20.22 -0.84
N TYR A 255 -3.73 19.13 -0.17
CA TYR A 255 -5.05 18.51 -0.33
C TYR A 255 -6.17 19.44 0.12
N ALA A 256 -6.08 20.03 1.30
CA ALA A 256 -7.11 20.93 1.81
C ALA A 256 -7.32 22.12 0.84
N HIS A 257 -6.22 22.72 0.37
CA HIS A 257 -6.28 23.81 -0.60
C HIS A 257 -6.93 23.37 -1.92
N LYS A 258 -6.53 22.22 -2.48
CA LYS A 258 -7.11 21.68 -3.72
C LYS A 258 -8.56 21.21 -3.57
N MET A 259 -9.01 20.91 -2.35
CA MET A 259 -10.41 20.66 -2.01
C MET A 259 -11.22 21.95 -1.79
N GLY A 260 -10.59 23.12 -1.94
CA GLY A 260 -11.24 24.43 -1.84
C GLY A 260 -11.43 24.93 -0.42
N ALA A 261 -10.68 24.41 0.56
CA ALA A 261 -10.67 24.93 1.92
C ALA A 261 -9.89 26.25 2.03
N GLU A 262 -10.18 27.02 3.08
CA GLU A 262 -9.32 28.12 3.55
C GLU A 262 -8.34 27.54 4.56
N VAL A 263 -7.05 27.53 4.24
CA VAL A 263 -6.04 26.73 4.93
C VAL A 263 -5.15 27.59 5.81
N THR A 264 -5.03 27.24 7.08
CA THR A 264 -4.06 27.82 8.02
C THR A 264 -2.99 26.79 8.37
N ALA A 265 -1.73 27.09 8.10
CA ALA A 265 -0.60 26.30 8.57
C ALA A 265 -0.19 26.74 9.98
N ILE A 266 -0.13 25.78 10.92
CA ILE A 266 0.32 26.02 12.29
C ILE A 266 1.62 25.25 12.52
N SER A 267 2.71 25.96 12.79
CA SER A 267 4.08 25.42 12.95
C SER A 267 4.75 25.95 14.21
N GLY A 268 5.77 25.26 14.72
CA GLY A 268 6.55 25.71 15.89
C GLY A 268 7.50 26.88 15.61
N HIS A 269 7.81 27.15 14.35
CA HIS A 269 8.83 28.15 13.96
C HIS A 269 8.38 28.96 12.73
N GLN A 270 8.75 30.24 12.69
CA GLN A 270 8.38 31.21 11.63
C GLN A 270 8.98 30.88 10.27
N ASP A 271 10.14 30.21 10.25
CA ASP A 271 10.95 29.93 9.05
C ASP A 271 10.23 29.06 7.99
N LYS A 272 9.09 28.46 8.33
CA LYS A 272 8.26 27.67 7.41
C LYS A 272 7.16 28.45 6.70
N GLU A 273 6.96 29.74 6.99
CA GLU A 273 5.83 30.51 6.43
C GLU A 273 5.84 30.50 4.89
N ASP A 274 6.91 30.98 4.27
CA ASP A 274 6.99 31.08 2.79
C ASP A 274 6.78 29.72 2.10
N GLU A 275 7.34 28.66 2.69
CA GLU A 275 7.22 27.30 2.20
C GLU A 275 5.77 26.80 2.29
N THR A 276 5.10 27.02 3.42
CA THR A 276 3.69 26.63 3.58
C THR A 276 2.74 27.38 2.65
N ARG A 277 3.01 28.68 2.37
CA ARG A 277 2.21 29.47 1.41
C ARG A 277 2.32 28.90 0.00
N ARG A 278 3.52 28.47 -0.42
CA ARG A 278 3.72 27.79 -1.71
C ARG A 278 2.97 26.45 -1.79
N MET A 279 2.65 25.84 -0.66
CA MET A 279 1.90 24.58 -0.56
C MET A 279 0.38 24.78 -0.47
N GLY A 280 -0.10 26.02 -0.51
CA GLY A 280 -1.53 26.33 -0.48
C GLY A 280 -2.06 26.81 0.88
N ALA A 281 -1.20 27.15 1.84
CA ALA A 281 -1.64 27.83 3.05
C ALA A 281 -2.02 29.29 2.74
N ASP A 282 -3.26 29.67 3.06
CA ASP A 282 -3.74 31.06 3.00
C ASP A 282 -3.22 31.87 4.19
N HIS A 283 -3.11 31.22 5.36
CA HIS A 283 -2.63 31.82 6.60
C HIS A 283 -1.52 30.99 7.25
N PHE A 284 -0.74 31.65 8.08
CA PHE A 284 0.33 31.02 8.86
C PHE A 284 0.30 31.52 10.31
N ALA A 285 0.57 30.62 11.25
CA ALA A 285 0.65 30.96 12.67
C ALA A 285 1.75 30.16 13.37
N VAL A 286 2.41 30.80 14.33
CA VAL A 286 3.39 30.14 15.19
C VAL A 286 2.71 29.62 16.45
N TRP A 287 2.78 28.31 16.66
CA TRP A 287 2.24 27.63 17.83
C TRP A 287 2.83 28.20 19.13
N GLY A 288 1.97 28.39 20.13
CA GLY A 288 2.31 29.00 21.43
C GLY A 288 2.37 30.52 21.42
N ARG A 289 2.75 31.15 20.29
CA ARG A 289 2.78 32.62 20.15
C ARG A 289 1.45 33.18 19.66
N ASP A 290 0.85 32.54 18.65
CA ASP A 290 -0.31 33.08 17.93
C ASP A 290 -1.63 32.38 18.27
N ASN A 291 -1.61 31.34 19.11
CA ASN A 291 -2.77 30.48 19.41
C ASN A 291 -4.04 31.26 19.77
N GLN A 292 -3.92 32.23 20.69
CA GLN A 292 -5.06 33.01 21.17
C GLN A 292 -5.79 33.77 20.07
N LYS A 293 -5.09 34.15 18.99
CA LYS A 293 -5.68 34.84 17.83
C LYS A 293 -6.53 33.91 16.97
N LEU A 294 -6.38 32.60 17.15
CA LEU A 294 -7.01 31.55 16.35
C LEU A 294 -8.13 30.82 17.10
N TYR A 295 -8.44 31.19 18.34
CA TYR A 295 -9.49 30.52 19.10
C TYR A 295 -10.85 30.59 18.39
N GLY A 296 -11.58 29.47 18.40
CA GLY A 296 -12.91 29.38 17.79
C GLY A 296 -12.94 29.49 16.26
N SER A 297 -11.80 29.30 15.58
CA SER A 297 -11.68 29.64 14.15
C SER A 297 -11.93 28.48 13.19
N PHE A 298 -11.63 27.25 13.56
CA PHE A 298 -11.51 26.16 12.59
C PHE A 298 -12.67 25.17 12.67
N GLY A 299 -13.26 24.87 11.52
CA GLY A 299 -14.19 23.76 11.38
C GLY A 299 -13.46 22.41 11.38
N ILE A 300 -12.21 22.39 10.91
CA ILE A 300 -11.36 21.20 10.93
C ILE A 300 -9.96 21.59 11.41
N LEU A 301 -9.42 20.84 12.35
CA LEU A 301 -8.02 20.91 12.77
C LEU A 301 -7.40 19.52 12.59
N ILE A 302 -6.51 19.35 11.63
CA ILE A 302 -5.78 18.08 11.44
C ILE A 302 -4.43 18.14 12.17
N ASN A 303 -4.28 17.29 13.19
CA ASN A 303 -3.05 17.18 13.97
C ASN A 303 -2.14 16.10 13.37
N THR A 304 -1.01 16.54 12.81
CA THR A 304 0.01 15.67 12.20
C THR A 304 1.27 15.52 13.06
N VAL A 305 1.28 16.11 14.26
CA VAL A 305 2.43 16.07 15.17
C VAL A 305 2.52 14.71 15.87
N SER A 306 3.70 14.10 15.85
CA SER A 306 4.02 12.81 16.49
C SER A 306 4.75 12.98 17.84
N ALA A 307 4.46 14.07 18.55
CA ALA A 307 5.00 14.41 19.85
C ALA A 307 3.85 14.81 20.79
N ASP A 308 4.10 14.84 22.09
CA ASP A 308 3.10 15.29 23.06
C ASP A 308 2.71 16.74 22.81
N VAL A 309 1.41 16.98 22.75
CA VAL A 309 0.82 18.28 22.44
C VAL A 309 -0.29 18.58 23.43
N ASP A 310 -0.40 19.85 23.83
CA ASP A 310 -1.49 20.30 24.69
C ASP A 310 -2.82 20.19 23.91
N THR A 311 -3.56 19.12 24.17
CA THR A 311 -4.83 18.86 23.48
C THR A 311 -5.91 19.84 23.91
N ALA A 312 -5.86 20.38 25.14
CA ALA A 312 -6.80 21.40 25.58
C ALA A 312 -6.64 22.68 24.76
N GLU A 313 -5.40 23.05 24.48
CA GLU A 313 -5.09 24.21 23.64
C GLU A 313 -5.53 24.00 22.18
N LEU A 314 -5.31 22.81 21.61
CA LEU A 314 -5.82 22.48 20.27
C LEU A 314 -7.35 22.58 20.19
N MET A 315 -8.03 22.09 21.23
CA MET A 315 -9.49 22.17 21.32
C MET A 315 -9.99 23.61 21.31
N ARG A 316 -9.27 24.58 21.86
CA ARG A 316 -9.66 26.00 21.83
C ARG A 316 -9.60 26.60 20.43
N LEU A 317 -8.75 26.08 19.54
CA LEU A 317 -8.68 26.55 18.15
C LEU A 317 -9.94 26.20 17.35
N LEU A 318 -10.64 25.13 17.73
CA LEU A 318 -11.86 24.70 17.05
C LEU A 318 -13.02 25.67 17.26
N ALA A 319 -13.73 25.96 16.18
CA ALA A 319 -15.04 26.60 16.20
C ALA A 319 -16.07 25.69 16.90
N VAL A 320 -17.28 26.24 17.13
CA VAL A 320 -18.45 25.42 17.47
C VAL A 320 -18.67 24.40 16.35
N ASP A 321 -19.00 23.16 16.70
CA ASP A 321 -19.15 22.02 15.78
C ASP A 321 -17.84 21.58 15.08
N GLY A 322 -16.70 22.18 15.45
CA GLY A 322 -15.41 21.88 14.86
C GLY A 322 -14.89 20.47 15.17
N THR A 323 -14.12 19.91 14.25
CA THR A 323 -13.53 18.56 14.37
C THR A 323 -12.00 18.61 14.48
N LEU A 324 -11.45 18.08 15.58
CA LEU A 324 -10.05 17.71 15.69
C LEU A 324 -9.85 16.31 15.09
N VAL A 325 -9.08 16.24 14.01
CA VAL A 325 -8.66 14.98 13.36
C VAL A 325 -7.25 14.63 13.85
N GLN A 326 -7.14 13.57 14.63
CA GLN A 326 -5.88 13.04 15.12
C GLN A 326 -5.32 12.00 14.15
N VAL A 327 -4.18 12.29 13.52
CA VAL A 327 -3.43 11.33 12.67
C VAL A 327 -1.99 11.12 13.12
N GLY A 328 -1.39 12.10 13.79
CA GLY A 328 -0.11 11.91 14.48
C GLY A 328 -0.27 10.99 15.68
N ILE A 329 0.68 10.08 15.91
CA ILE A 329 0.68 9.22 17.09
C ILE A 329 2.07 9.33 17.74
N PRO A 330 2.18 9.97 18.92
CA PRO A 330 3.41 9.91 19.70
C PRO A 330 3.67 8.48 20.19
N GLY A 331 4.93 8.08 20.26
CA GLY A 331 5.31 6.78 20.82
C GLY A 331 4.96 6.65 22.32
N GLY A 332 5.02 5.43 22.86
CA GLY A 332 4.97 5.21 24.31
C GLY A 332 3.58 5.23 24.96
N GLY A 333 2.50 5.09 24.20
CA GLY A 333 1.14 4.98 24.75
C GLY A 333 0.50 6.33 25.12
N ALA A 334 0.77 7.36 24.33
CA ALA A 334 0.28 8.72 24.54
C ALA A 334 -1.25 8.80 24.73
N VAL A 335 -1.68 9.71 25.60
CA VAL A 335 -3.09 9.92 25.97
C VAL A 335 -3.45 11.39 25.73
N MET A 336 -4.63 11.62 25.15
CA MET A 336 -5.20 12.96 25.01
C MET A 336 -6.02 13.33 26.26
N HIS A 337 -5.71 14.49 26.84
CA HIS A 337 -6.50 15.06 27.93
C HIS A 337 -7.45 16.13 27.37
N LEU A 338 -8.76 15.85 27.42
CA LEU A 338 -9.78 16.70 26.80
C LEU A 338 -10.58 17.48 27.85
N PRO A 339 -10.68 18.83 27.74
CA PRO A 339 -11.60 19.61 28.55
C PRO A 339 -13.04 19.30 28.16
N LEU A 340 -13.78 18.62 29.05
CA LEU A 340 -15.16 18.20 28.77
C LEU A 340 -16.11 19.37 28.54
N GLN A 341 -15.85 20.52 29.18
CA GLN A 341 -16.65 21.73 28.96
C GLN A 341 -16.52 22.23 27.52
N ASP A 342 -15.30 22.32 26.99
CA ASP A 342 -15.08 22.74 25.61
C ASP A 342 -15.69 21.75 24.61
N LEU A 343 -15.58 20.45 24.91
CA LEU A 343 -16.15 19.39 24.08
C LEU A 343 -17.69 19.50 24.03
N VAL A 344 -18.35 19.55 25.19
CA VAL A 344 -19.82 19.52 25.30
C VAL A 344 -20.45 20.84 24.86
N PHE A 345 -19.99 21.97 25.40
CA PHE A 345 -20.61 23.27 25.11
C PHE A 345 -20.23 23.81 23.73
N GLY A 346 -19.09 23.39 23.18
CA GLY A 346 -18.70 23.70 21.80
C GLY A 346 -19.26 22.71 20.76
N GLN A 347 -19.95 21.65 21.18
CA GLN A 347 -20.38 20.54 20.31
C GLN A 347 -19.23 20.00 19.44
N LYS A 348 -18.02 19.95 20.00
CA LYS A 348 -16.80 19.63 19.25
C LYS A 348 -16.66 18.13 19.05
N HIS A 349 -15.93 17.77 18.00
CA HIS A 349 -15.64 16.39 17.66
C HIS A 349 -14.13 16.12 17.80
N VAL A 350 -13.78 14.95 18.33
CA VAL A 350 -12.41 14.43 18.30
C VAL A 350 -12.46 13.07 17.62
N VAL A 351 -11.77 12.93 16.50
CA VAL A 351 -11.78 11.72 15.68
C VAL A 351 -10.36 11.26 15.39
N GLY A 352 -10.17 9.95 15.32
CA GLY A 352 -8.94 9.36 14.77
C GLY A 352 -9.15 8.95 13.32
N SER A 353 -8.09 8.95 12.53
CA SER A 353 -8.09 8.37 11.18
C SER A 353 -6.85 7.51 10.97
N ILE A 354 -7.03 6.37 10.30
CA ILE A 354 -5.96 5.43 9.97
C ILE A 354 -5.97 5.13 8.48
N VAL A 355 -4.90 5.55 7.80
CA VAL A 355 -4.70 5.40 6.34
C VAL A 355 -6.01 5.66 5.57
N GLY A 356 -6.32 4.85 4.56
CA GLY A 356 -7.61 4.81 3.89
C GLY A 356 -7.85 3.42 3.31
N GLY A 357 -9.10 3.13 2.99
CA GLY A 357 -9.46 1.90 2.30
C GLY A 357 -9.09 1.95 0.81
N ARG A 358 -9.36 0.86 0.09
CA ARG A 358 -8.91 0.75 -1.30
C ARG A 358 -9.55 1.76 -2.24
N ALA A 359 -10.81 2.09 -2.00
CA ALA A 359 -11.54 3.09 -2.79
C ALA A 359 -10.90 4.48 -2.63
N ASP A 360 -10.70 4.91 -1.38
CA ASP A 360 -10.06 6.19 -1.05
C ASP A 360 -8.63 6.27 -1.60
N MET A 361 -7.87 5.17 -1.56
CA MET A 361 -6.50 5.14 -2.08
C MET A 361 -6.46 5.44 -3.58
N GLN A 362 -7.28 4.75 -4.38
CA GLN A 362 -7.29 4.97 -5.82
C GLN A 362 -7.86 6.35 -6.16
N GLU A 363 -8.89 6.81 -5.44
CA GLU A 363 -9.43 8.16 -5.57
C GLU A 363 -8.33 9.21 -5.29
N MET A 364 -7.57 9.06 -4.21
CA MET A 364 -6.49 9.96 -3.82
C MET A 364 -5.37 10.02 -4.86
N LEU A 365 -4.94 8.88 -5.40
CA LEU A 365 -3.91 8.84 -6.45
C LEU A 365 -4.39 9.58 -7.71
N ASN A 366 -5.64 9.37 -8.12
CA ASN A 366 -6.24 10.06 -9.25
C ASN A 366 -6.39 11.57 -8.99
N PHE A 367 -6.86 11.96 -7.80
CA PHE A 367 -6.96 13.35 -7.38
C PHE A 367 -5.58 14.03 -7.44
N SER A 368 -4.55 13.36 -6.94
CA SER A 368 -3.18 13.88 -6.94
C SER A 368 -2.64 14.11 -8.35
N ALA A 369 -2.90 13.16 -9.26
CA ALA A 369 -2.52 13.29 -10.66
C ALA A 369 -3.26 14.45 -11.37
N VAL A 370 -4.56 14.62 -11.10
CA VAL A 370 -5.39 15.67 -11.73
C VAL A 370 -5.06 17.06 -11.18
N HIS A 371 -4.89 17.19 -9.86
CA HIS A 371 -4.73 18.48 -9.19
C HIS A 371 -3.27 18.88 -8.94
N GLY A 372 -2.33 18.01 -9.31
CA GLY A 372 -0.89 18.24 -9.16
C GLY A 372 -0.42 18.23 -7.70
N VAL A 373 -1.08 17.46 -6.83
CA VAL A 373 -0.60 17.27 -5.45
C VAL A 373 0.60 16.33 -5.49
N LYS A 374 1.75 16.82 -5.04
CA LYS A 374 3.00 16.05 -5.05
C LYS A 374 3.77 16.27 -3.74
N PRO A 375 4.32 15.20 -3.13
CA PRO A 375 5.20 15.38 -1.99
C PRO A 375 6.51 16.04 -2.45
N LEU A 376 7.12 16.84 -1.57
CA LEU A 376 8.52 17.24 -1.74
C LEU A 376 9.41 16.08 -1.29
N VAL A 377 10.18 15.54 -2.24
CA VAL A 377 10.92 14.29 -2.07
C VAL A 377 12.43 14.48 -2.17
N GLU A 378 13.16 13.78 -1.31
CA GLU A 378 14.59 13.54 -1.42
C GLU A 378 14.83 12.09 -1.82
N THR A 379 15.52 11.88 -2.93
CA THR A 379 15.76 10.53 -3.46
C THR A 379 17.12 10.01 -3.00
N TRP A 380 17.12 8.79 -2.47
CA TRP A 380 18.31 8.07 -2.01
C TRP A 380 18.35 6.68 -2.66
N PRO A 381 19.53 6.11 -2.95
CA PRO A 381 19.59 4.71 -3.38
C PRO A 381 19.27 3.77 -2.20
N LEU A 382 18.61 2.64 -2.46
CA LEU A 382 18.21 1.68 -1.43
C LEU A 382 19.41 1.12 -0.67
N SER A 383 20.57 0.98 -1.32
CA SER A 383 21.82 0.61 -0.63
C SER A 383 22.25 1.54 0.49
N LYS A 384 21.69 2.75 0.54
CA LYS A 384 21.96 3.79 1.55
C LYS A 384 20.85 3.89 2.60
N VAL A 385 19.98 2.88 2.71
CA VAL A 385 18.80 2.90 3.60
C VAL A 385 19.09 3.25 5.06
N ASN A 386 20.19 2.77 5.65
CA ASN A 386 20.53 3.11 7.04
C ASN A 386 20.86 4.60 7.22
N GLU A 387 21.54 5.20 6.24
CA GLU A 387 21.90 6.62 6.24
C GLU A 387 20.66 7.48 6.00
N ALA A 388 19.79 7.06 5.08
CA ALA A 388 18.49 7.67 4.83
C ALA A 388 17.57 7.62 6.07
N MET A 389 17.52 6.51 6.80
CA MET A 389 16.77 6.41 8.06
C MET A 389 17.29 7.38 9.11
N GLN A 390 18.61 7.49 9.26
CA GLN A 390 19.21 8.45 10.19
C GLN A 390 18.86 9.90 9.80
N HIS A 391 18.91 10.22 8.50
CA HIS A 391 18.53 11.53 7.99
C HIS A 391 17.08 11.92 8.34
N VAL A 392 16.14 10.96 8.26
CA VAL A 392 14.73 11.18 8.66
C VAL A 392 14.60 11.37 10.18
N VAL A 393 15.24 10.51 10.98
CA VAL A 393 15.20 10.58 12.46
C VAL A 393 15.79 11.89 12.99
N GLU A 394 16.83 12.41 12.34
CA GLU A 394 17.45 13.69 12.69
C GLU A 394 16.61 14.92 12.26
N GLY A 395 15.44 14.71 11.66
CA GLY A 395 14.54 15.77 11.23
C GLY A 395 15.07 16.60 10.06
N LYS A 396 16.04 16.08 9.31
CA LYS A 396 16.71 16.79 8.21
C LYS A 396 15.93 16.72 6.89
N ALA A 397 15.02 15.76 6.75
CA ALA A 397 14.23 15.56 5.54
C ALA A 397 13.26 16.73 5.28
N ARG A 398 13.21 17.20 4.04
CA ARG A 398 12.29 18.24 3.53
C ARG A 398 11.55 17.71 2.28
N TYR A 399 10.52 16.87 2.39
CA TYR A 399 9.82 16.40 3.59
C TYR A 399 9.63 14.89 3.65
N ARG A 400 9.86 14.21 2.53
CA ARG A 400 9.73 12.76 2.38
C ARG A 400 11.00 12.22 1.75
N VAL A 401 11.48 11.09 2.25
CA VAL A 401 12.58 10.36 1.62
C VAL A 401 12.00 9.25 0.76
N VAL A 402 12.57 9.06 -0.42
CA VAL A 402 12.23 7.97 -1.33
C VAL A 402 13.49 7.19 -1.67
N LEU A 403 13.45 5.90 -1.42
CA LEU A 403 14.49 4.95 -1.77
C LEU A 403 14.28 4.49 -3.21
N THR A 404 15.33 4.52 -4.01
CA THR A 404 15.35 4.00 -5.39
C THR A 404 16.09 2.69 -5.45
N SER A 405 15.52 1.76 -6.20
CA SER A 405 16.12 0.44 -6.43
C SER A 405 17.45 0.58 -7.17
N ASP A 406 18.51 0.02 -6.58
CA ASP A 406 19.87 0.00 -7.12
C ASP A 406 20.45 -1.42 -7.11
N TRP A 407 19.57 -2.43 -7.22
CA TRP A 407 19.95 -3.83 -7.36
C TRP A 407 20.67 -4.04 -8.68
N GLN A 408 21.95 -4.37 -8.60
CA GLN A 408 22.75 -4.91 -9.71
C GLN A 408 22.53 -6.42 -9.86
#